data_AF-A0A367J290-F1
#
_entry.id   AF-A0A367J290-F1
#
_cell.length_a   1.000
_cell.length_b   1.000
_cell.length_c   1.000
_cell.angle_alpha   90.00
_cell.angle_beta   90.00
_cell.angle_gamma   90.00
#
_symmetry.space_group_name_H-M   'P 1'
#
loop_
_entity.id
_entity.type
_entity.pdbx_description
1 polymer ?
#
loop_
_entity_poly.entity_id
_entity_poly.type
_entity_poly.pdbx_seq_one_letter_code
_entity_poly.pdbx_strand_id
1 'polypeptide(L)'
;MQTYDDRLTFLLPRPTWVNDVDVSCCHSCFNAFGPLRRRHHCRNCGNIFCQDCSSRSVPLPQLGYGTRPVRVCNNCFEIAYLVTYTIDQDHGVSTQIHGVRGLLELAEKDDEKYLHNMVVHGSVDALIWVCRTSKNITLHHLTTTVLAILAQKESVRPVIITKWALPAILSLIRTYEQMNNEKETTPSFDSRSSQESSENMLTLEIMVNSTDVLYELSKARILSKKDIIEEGVLEILLSLAAIDNKGEIERVNMIRTLAAKAISAISAQTPLQSSIIG
;
A
#
# COMPACT_ATOMS: atom_id res chain seq x y z
N MET A 1 20.84 0.34 -4.23
CA MET A 1 19.70 1.29 -4.23
C MET A 1 19.07 1.18 -5.61
N GLN A 2 17.83 0.68 -5.73
CA GLN A 2 17.16 0.57 -7.04
C GLN A 2 16.91 1.97 -7.61
N THR A 3 17.09 2.13 -8.92
CA THR A 3 16.90 3.43 -9.59
C THR A 3 15.41 3.78 -9.74
N TYR A 4 15.09 4.98 -10.21
CA TYR A 4 13.69 5.38 -10.45
C TYR A 4 13.01 4.56 -11.56
N ASP A 5 13.77 4.17 -12.58
CA ASP A 5 13.28 3.45 -13.76
C ASP A 5 13.04 1.95 -13.47
N ASP A 6 13.84 1.35 -12.58
CA ASP A 6 13.63 -0.02 -12.09
C ASP A 6 12.26 -0.22 -11.39
N ARG A 7 11.58 0.87 -10.99
CA ARG A 7 10.31 0.83 -10.24
C ARG A 7 9.07 0.65 -11.13
N LEU A 8 9.21 0.78 -12.45
CA LEU A 8 8.13 0.46 -13.39
C LEU A 8 7.97 -1.07 -13.52
N THR A 9 9.07 -1.82 -13.40
CA THR A 9 9.03 -3.28 -13.30
C THR A 9 8.86 -3.67 -11.83
N PHE A 10 7.70 -4.20 -11.44
CA PHE A 10 7.49 -4.62 -10.05
C PHE A 10 8.33 -5.87 -9.73
N LEU A 11 9.51 -5.67 -9.13
CA LEU A 11 10.41 -6.75 -8.73
C LEU A 11 10.89 -6.57 -7.29
N LEU A 12 10.53 -7.54 -6.45
CA LEU A 12 10.93 -7.66 -5.06
C LEU A 12 12.21 -8.50 -4.95
N PRO A 13 13.06 -8.23 -3.94
CA PRO A 13 14.21 -9.08 -3.64
C PRO A 13 13.75 -10.51 -3.32
N ARG A 14 14.44 -11.50 -3.90
CA ARG A 14 14.22 -12.90 -3.55
C ARG A 14 14.64 -13.18 -2.09
N PRO A 15 13.88 -14.00 -1.35
CA PRO A 15 14.32 -14.42 -0.03
C PRO A 15 15.58 -15.28 -0.15
N THR A 16 16.49 -15.13 0.80
CA THR A 16 17.62 -16.07 0.95
C THR A 16 17.06 -17.41 1.39
N TRP A 17 17.40 -18.47 0.66
CA TRP A 17 17.00 -19.81 1.06
C TRP A 17 17.85 -20.29 2.22
N VAL A 18 17.20 -20.88 3.22
CA VAL A 18 17.89 -21.54 4.32
C VAL A 18 18.59 -22.79 3.76
N ASN A 19 19.81 -23.07 4.22
CA ASN A 19 20.54 -24.27 3.80
C ASN A 19 19.88 -25.53 4.37
N ASP A 20 19.81 -26.58 3.56
CA ASP A 20 19.21 -27.85 3.95
C ASP A 20 19.86 -28.49 5.18
N VAL A 21 21.19 -28.31 5.32
CA VAL A 21 21.99 -28.87 6.41
C VAL A 21 21.67 -28.25 7.76
N ASP A 22 21.19 -27.02 7.77
CA ASP A 22 20.88 -26.26 8.99
C ASP A 22 19.47 -26.55 9.52
N VAL A 23 18.67 -27.33 8.79
CA VAL A 23 17.26 -27.58 9.11
C VAL A 23 16.98 -29.07 9.29
N SER A 24 16.70 -29.46 10.53
CA SER A 24 16.30 -30.83 10.90
C SER A 24 14.80 -31.07 10.90
N CYS A 25 13.97 -30.02 11.00
CA CYS A 25 12.52 -30.11 11.13
C CYS A 25 11.77 -29.16 10.19
N CYS A 26 10.54 -29.51 9.82
CA CYS A 26 9.66 -28.63 9.03
C CYS A 26 9.42 -27.30 9.76
N HIS A 27 9.58 -26.18 9.06
CA HIS A 27 9.40 -24.84 9.65
C HIS A 27 7.96 -24.56 10.13
N SER A 28 6.96 -25.29 9.63
CA SER A 28 5.56 -25.10 10.00
C SER A 28 5.06 -26.10 11.05
N CYS A 29 5.25 -27.40 10.83
CA CYS A 29 4.73 -28.44 11.74
C CYS A 29 5.76 -29.02 12.70
N PHE A 30 7.01 -28.54 12.67
CA PHE A 30 8.12 -28.94 13.54
C PHE A 30 8.49 -30.43 13.54
N ASN A 31 7.86 -31.25 12.70
CA ASN A 31 8.19 -32.65 12.52
C ASN A 31 9.55 -32.82 11.82
N ALA A 32 10.37 -33.76 12.32
CA ALA A 32 11.69 -34.06 11.80
C ALA A 32 11.67 -34.56 10.36
N PHE A 33 12.62 -34.11 9.55
CA PHE A 33 12.87 -34.62 8.22
C PHE A 33 13.57 -35.99 8.29
N GLY A 34 13.39 -36.79 7.23
CA GLY A 34 13.98 -38.13 7.14
C GLY A 34 13.86 -38.71 5.75
N PRO A 35 14.17 -40.01 5.55
CA PRO A 35 14.15 -40.63 4.22
C PRO A 35 12.80 -40.54 3.49
N LEU A 36 11.68 -40.53 4.23
CA LEU A 36 10.33 -40.44 3.69
C LEU A 36 9.74 -39.02 3.75
N ARG A 37 10.29 -38.14 4.60
CA ARG A 37 9.85 -36.74 4.72
C ARG A 37 10.93 -35.82 4.17
N ARG A 38 10.80 -35.46 2.90
CA ARG A 38 11.76 -34.63 2.17
C ARG A 38 11.59 -33.15 2.46
N ARG A 39 12.69 -32.41 2.27
CA ARG A 39 12.78 -30.94 2.42
C ARG A 39 12.30 -30.25 1.16
N HIS A 40 11.55 -29.16 1.31
CA HIS A 40 11.09 -28.33 0.20
C HIS A 40 11.14 -26.84 0.57
N HIS A 41 11.84 -26.03 -0.23
CA HIS A 41 11.83 -24.58 -0.04
C HIS A 41 10.53 -23.94 -0.50
N CYS A 42 10.01 -23.03 0.31
CA CYS A 42 9.04 -22.05 -0.14
C CYS A 42 9.75 -20.99 -1.00
N ARG A 43 9.33 -20.78 -2.24
CA ARG A 43 9.94 -19.78 -3.13
C ARG A 43 9.65 -18.34 -2.68
N ASN A 44 8.65 -18.14 -1.82
CA ASN A 44 8.25 -16.82 -1.32
C ASN A 44 8.94 -16.39 -0.01
N CYS A 45 9.21 -17.31 0.92
CA CYS A 45 9.86 -16.99 2.20
C CYS A 45 11.24 -17.64 2.41
N GLY A 46 11.68 -18.54 1.54
CA GLY A 46 13.01 -19.18 1.63
C GLY A 46 13.15 -20.28 2.70
N ASN A 47 12.18 -20.44 3.61
CA ASN A 47 12.18 -21.50 4.63
C ASN A 47 11.89 -22.90 4.04
N ILE A 48 12.22 -23.93 4.81
CA ILE A 48 12.10 -25.35 4.42
C ILE A 48 10.90 -26.01 5.09
N PHE A 49 10.11 -26.73 4.29
CA PHE A 49 8.86 -27.36 4.70
C PHE A 49 8.79 -28.82 4.23
N CYS A 50 7.89 -29.61 4.83
CA CYS A 50 7.48 -30.90 4.26
C CYS A 50 6.43 -30.69 3.15
N GLN A 51 6.09 -31.77 2.43
CA GLN A 51 5.14 -31.74 1.33
C GLN A 51 3.78 -31.17 1.76
N ASP A 52 3.24 -31.59 2.90
CA ASP A 52 1.92 -31.16 3.37
C ASP A 52 1.86 -29.67 3.76
N CYS A 53 2.94 -29.15 4.35
CA CYS A 53 3.04 -27.74 4.74
C CYS A 53 3.38 -26.81 3.56
N SER A 54 3.64 -27.37 2.37
CA SER A 54 3.98 -26.62 1.16
C SER A 54 3.39 -27.24 -0.10
N SER A 55 2.17 -27.75 -0.01
CA SER A 55 1.52 -28.51 -1.08
C SER A 55 1.03 -27.64 -2.24
N ARG A 56 1.03 -26.32 -2.08
CA ARG A 56 0.47 -25.36 -3.04
C ARG A 56 1.56 -24.71 -3.90
N SER A 57 1.16 -24.22 -5.07
CA SER A 57 2.03 -23.48 -5.99
C SER A 57 1.29 -22.28 -6.56
N VAL A 58 2.00 -21.18 -6.77
CA VAL A 58 1.48 -19.92 -7.32
C VAL A 58 2.55 -19.26 -8.19
N PRO A 59 2.21 -18.55 -9.28
CA PRO A 59 3.20 -17.73 -9.99
C PRO A 59 3.81 -16.70 -9.05
N LEU A 60 5.09 -16.40 -9.22
CA LEU A 60 5.79 -15.36 -8.43
C LEU A 60 6.57 -14.42 -9.38
N PRO A 61 5.89 -13.74 -10.33
CA PRO A 61 6.54 -12.77 -11.21
C PRO A 61 7.21 -11.64 -10.43
N GLN A 62 6.63 -11.23 -9.30
CA GLN A 62 7.22 -10.25 -8.38
C GLN A 62 8.54 -10.68 -7.76
N LEU A 63 8.92 -11.97 -7.82
CA LEU A 63 10.21 -12.48 -7.35
C LEU A 63 11.07 -13.00 -8.51
N GLY A 64 10.68 -12.70 -9.77
CA GLY A 64 11.42 -13.09 -10.97
C GLY A 64 11.31 -14.59 -11.32
N TYR A 65 10.30 -15.31 -10.82
CA TYR A 65 10.04 -16.71 -11.22
C TYR A 65 9.18 -16.82 -12.50
N GLY A 66 8.69 -15.70 -13.02
CA GLY A 66 7.79 -15.65 -14.19
C GLY A 66 6.36 -16.10 -13.87
N THR A 67 5.61 -16.44 -14.93
CA THR A 67 4.18 -16.78 -14.85
C THR A 67 3.91 -18.25 -14.51
N ARG A 68 4.94 -19.11 -14.50
CA ARG A 68 4.78 -20.52 -14.15
C ARG A 68 4.63 -20.66 -12.62
N PRO A 69 3.61 -21.40 -12.13
CA PRO A 69 3.46 -21.63 -10.70
C PRO A 69 4.67 -22.32 -10.08
N VAL A 70 5.14 -21.77 -8.97
CA VAL A 70 6.22 -22.33 -8.14
C VAL A 70 5.73 -22.59 -6.72
N ARG A 71 6.36 -23.54 -6.04
CA ARG A 71 5.94 -23.99 -4.72
C ARG A 71 6.03 -22.89 -3.66
N VAL A 72 4.99 -22.79 -2.84
CA VAL A 72 4.95 -21.92 -1.67
C VAL A 72 4.43 -22.69 -0.46
N CYS A 73 4.82 -22.29 0.74
CA CYS A 73 4.24 -22.85 1.95
C CYS A 73 2.79 -22.39 2.13
N ASN A 74 2.02 -23.12 2.93
CA ASN A 74 0.60 -22.82 3.13
C ASN A 74 0.38 -21.42 3.72
N ASN A 75 1.30 -20.96 4.58
CA ASN A 75 1.26 -19.60 5.16
C ASN A 75 1.51 -18.49 4.13
N CYS A 76 2.38 -18.73 3.13
CA CYS A 76 2.68 -17.73 2.10
C CYS A 76 1.69 -17.74 0.94
N PHE A 77 0.90 -18.81 0.77
CA PHE A 77 0.12 -18.97 -0.45
C PHE A 77 -0.87 -17.82 -0.67
N GLU A 78 -1.67 -17.51 0.34
CA GLU A 78 -2.74 -16.51 0.23
C GLU A 78 -2.17 -15.14 -0.15
N ILE A 79 -1.15 -14.68 0.58
CA ILE A 79 -0.55 -13.37 0.32
C ILE A 79 0.20 -13.31 -1.02
N ALA A 80 0.91 -14.38 -1.37
CA ALA A 80 1.63 -14.45 -2.65
C ALA A 80 0.66 -14.39 -3.83
N TYR A 81 -0.46 -15.11 -3.73
CA TYR A 81 -1.53 -15.09 -4.72
C TYR A 81 -2.11 -13.68 -4.91
N LEU A 82 -2.48 -13.02 -3.80
CA LEU A 82 -3.07 -11.69 -3.85
C LEU A 82 -2.11 -10.65 -4.42
N VAL A 83 -0.84 -10.66 -3.99
CA VAL A 83 0.20 -9.78 -4.53
C VAL A 83 0.39 -9.99 -6.03
N THR A 84 0.44 -11.24 -6.49
CA THR A 84 0.54 -11.56 -7.92
C THR A 84 -0.64 -11.02 -8.72
N TYR A 85 -1.86 -11.13 -8.19
CA TYR A 85 -3.06 -10.61 -8.86
C TYR A 85 -3.11 -9.08 -8.86
N THR A 86 -2.70 -8.43 -7.78
CA THR A 86 -2.64 -6.95 -7.68
C THR A 86 -1.76 -6.34 -8.78
N ILE A 87 -0.66 -6.99 -9.13
CA ILE A 87 0.30 -6.49 -10.12
C ILE A 87 0.07 -7.01 -11.54
N ASP A 88 -0.95 -7.83 -11.75
CA ASP A 88 -1.21 -8.48 -13.03
C ASP A 88 -1.79 -7.49 -14.04
N GLN A 89 -0.96 -7.06 -15.00
CA GLN A 89 -1.39 -6.16 -16.09
C GLN A 89 -1.95 -6.92 -17.29
N ASP A 90 -1.67 -8.21 -17.43
CA ASP A 90 -2.00 -9.01 -18.61
C ASP A 90 -3.46 -9.47 -18.60
N HIS A 91 -4.02 -9.71 -17.42
CA HIS A 91 -5.39 -10.21 -17.24
C HIS A 91 -6.40 -9.10 -16.87
N GLY A 92 -6.00 -7.84 -17.03
CA GLY A 92 -6.87 -6.67 -16.91
C GLY A 92 -7.26 -6.26 -15.48
N VAL A 93 -7.99 -5.14 -15.41
CA VAL A 93 -8.29 -4.42 -14.15
C VAL A 93 -9.11 -5.26 -13.17
N SER A 94 -9.99 -6.15 -13.64
CA SER A 94 -10.80 -7.02 -12.76
C SER A 94 -9.93 -7.96 -11.91
N THR A 95 -8.84 -8.47 -12.48
CA THR A 95 -7.84 -9.32 -11.80
C THR A 95 -7.13 -8.53 -10.71
N GLN A 96 -6.71 -7.31 -11.02
CA GLN A 96 -6.08 -6.40 -10.05
C GLN A 96 -7.05 -6.03 -8.91
N ILE A 97 -8.31 -5.73 -9.24
CA ILE A 97 -9.36 -5.44 -8.24
C ILE A 97 -9.54 -6.65 -7.31
N HIS A 98 -9.53 -7.88 -7.84
CA HIS A 98 -9.61 -9.08 -7.02
C HIS A 98 -8.42 -9.18 -6.05
N GLY A 99 -7.20 -8.95 -6.53
CA GLY A 99 -6.00 -8.94 -5.69
C GLY A 99 -6.09 -7.90 -4.57
N VAL A 100 -6.39 -6.64 -4.91
CA VAL A 100 -6.48 -5.56 -3.91
C VAL A 100 -7.62 -5.78 -2.92
N ARG A 101 -8.79 -6.29 -3.35
CA ARG A 101 -9.90 -6.63 -2.43
C ARG A 101 -9.51 -7.71 -1.44
N GLY A 102 -8.81 -8.77 -1.88
CA GLY A 102 -8.31 -9.76 -0.93
C GLY A 102 -7.28 -9.17 0.04
N LEU A 103 -6.43 -8.23 -0.39
CA LEU A 103 -5.53 -7.52 0.53
C LEU A 103 -6.29 -6.65 1.53
N LEU A 104 -7.42 -6.05 1.13
CA LEU A 104 -8.31 -5.33 2.02
C LEU A 104 -8.91 -6.24 3.09
N GLU A 105 -9.46 -7.39 2.68
CA GLU A 105 -10.00 -8.39 3.62
C GLU A 105 -8.93 -8.87 4.63
N LEU A 106 -7.66 -8.97 4.21
CA LEU A 106 -6.56 -9.31 5.12
C LEU A 106 -6.20 -8.17 6.08
N ALA A 107 -6.22 -6.91 5.62
CA ALA A 107 -5.95 -5.75 6.45
C ALA A 107 -7.03 -5.54 7.53
N GLU A 108 -8.29 -5.86 7.21
CA GLU A 108 -9.44 -5.71 8.11
C GLU A 108 -9.49 -6.78 9.22
N LYS A 109 -8.84 -7.94 9.03
CA LYS A 109 -8.82 -9.03 10.03
C LYS A 109 -8.12 -8.65 11.35
N ASP A 110 -7.34 -7.58 11.37
CA ASP A 110 -6.59 -7.07 12.53
C ASP A 110 -5.81 -8.16 13.30
N ASP A 111 -5.12 -9.02 12.56
CA ASP A 111 -4.32 -10.11 13.10
C ASP A 111 -2.85 -9.91 12.72
N GLU A 112 -1.99 -9.90 13.74
CA GLU A 112 -0.56 -9.59 13.62
C GLU A 112 0.18 -10.53 12.66
N LYS A 113 -0.24 -11.79 12.54
CA LYS A 113 0.39 -12.73 11.61
C LYS A 113 0.06 -12.34 10.17
N TYR A 114 -1.17 -11.93 9.88
CA TYR A 114 -1.53 -11.43 8.56
C TYR A 114 -0.84 -10.09 8.25
N LEU A 115 -0.82 -9.15 9.19
CA LEU A 115 -0.10 -7.87 9.03
C LEU A 115 1.40 -8.08 8.75
N HIS A 116 2.06 -8.96 9.51
CA HIS A 116 3.45 -9.33 9.28
C HIS A 116 3.66 -9.89 7.87
N ASN A 117 2.79 -10.81 7.43
CA ASN A 117 2.88 -11.39 6.10
C ASN A 117 2.67 -10.34 4.99
N MET A 118 1.73 -9.41 5.15
CA MET A 118 1.51 -8.31 4.20
C MET A 118 2.76 -7.46 4.02
N VAL A 119 3.43 -7.13 5.12
CA VAL A 119 4.67 -6.33 5.13
C VAL A 119 5.82 -7.09 4.47
N VAL A 120 6.06 -8.34 4.89
CA VAL A 120 7.23 -9.11 4.48
C VAL A 120 7.11 -9.63 3.05
N HIS A 121 5.90 -9.92 2.58
CA HIS A 121 5.65 -10.52 1.27
C HIS A 121 5.22 -9.54 0.19
N GLY A 122 5.39 -8.25 0.42
CA GLY A 122 5.36 -7.25 -0.64
C GLY A 122 4.01 -6.64 -0.94
N SER A 123 3.02 -6.78 -0.06
CA SER A 123 1.68 -6.21 -0.27
C SER A 123 1.73 -4.69 -0.27
N VAL A 124 2.46 -4.08 0.66
CA VAL A 124 2.63 -2.62 0.70
C VAL A 124 3.30 -2.12 -0.58
N ASP A 125 4.33 -2.81 -1.08
CA ASP A 125 4.99 -2.47 -2.34
C ASP A 125 4.02 -2.56 -3.52
N ALA A 126 3.20 -3.62 -3.58
CA ALA A 126 2.24 -3.83 -4.66
C ALA A 126 1.17 -2.72 -4.67
N LEU A 127 0.67 -2.32 -3.50
CA LEU A 127 -0.25 -1.19 -3.34
C LEU A 127 0.38 0.11 -3.84
N ILE A 128 1.61 0.41 -3.41
CA ILE A 128 2.35 1.61 -3.87
C ILE A 128 2.58 1.57 -5.38
N TRP A 129 2.86 0.40 -5.95
CA TRP A 129 3.01 0.24 -7.39
C TRP A 129 1.69 0.52 -8.12
N VAL A 130 0.54 0.03 -7.61
CA VAL A 130 -0.78 0.34 -8.17
C VAL A 130 -1.06 1.85 -8.12
N CYS A 131 -0.74 2.53 -7.02
CA CYS A 131 -0.86 4.00 -6.91
C CYS A 131 -0.09 4.75 -8.02
N ARG A 132 1.00 4.18 -8.54
CA ARG A 132 1.86 4.83 -9.54
C ARG A 132 1.49 4.48 -10.97
N THR A 133 0.99 3.27 -11.22
CA THR A 133 0.87 2.71 -12.58
C THR A 133 -0.56 2.61 -13.06
N SER A 134 -1.54 2.54 -12.17
CA SER A 134 -2.94 2.47 -12.54
C SER A 134 -3.48 3.83 -12.97
N LYS A 135 -4.50 3.80 -13.83
CA LYS A 135 -5.35 4.96 -14.15
C LYS A 135 -6.80 4.73 -13.72
N ASN A 136 -7.07 3.59 -13.09
CA ASN A 136 -8.41 3.19 -12.72
C ASN A 136 -8.77 3.71 -11.32
N ILE A 137 -9.80 4.54 -11.24
CA ILE A 137 -10.25 5.18 -9.99
C ILE A 137 -10.65 4.16 -8.92
N THR A 138 -11.29 3.06 -9.29
CA THR A 138 -11.66 1.99 -8.34
C THR A 138 -10.43 1.33 -7.73
N LEU A 139 -9.38 1.09 -8.53
CA LEU A 139 -8.11 0.58 -8.01
C LEU A 139 -7.45 1.57 -7.06
N HIS A 140 -7.40 2.86 -7.40
CA HIS A 140 -6.85 3.88 -6.50
C HIS A 140 -7.63 3.98 -5.20
N HIS A 141 -8.97 3.96 -5.26
CA HIS A 141 -9.83 3.93 -4.07
C HIS A 141 -9.50 2.73 -3.18
N LEU A 142 -9.62 1.51 -3.70
CA LEU A 142 -9.34 0.30 -2.92
C LEU A 142 -7.92 0.32 -2.34
N THR A 143 -6.94 0.70 -3.15
CA THR A 143 -5.53 0.74 -2.74
C THR A 143 -5.29 1.73 -1.61
N THR A 144 -5.85 2.94 -1.71
CA THR A 144 -5.72 3.96 -0.66
C THR A 144 -6.49 3.59 0.60
N THR A 145 -7.64 2.91 0.49
CA THR A 145 -8.35 2.34 1.65
C THR A 145 -7.48 1.34 2.41
N VAL A 146 -6.82 0.41 1.70
CA VAL A 146 -5.90 -0.55 2.34
C VAL A 146 -4.74 0.18 3.01
N LEU A 147 -4.13 1.15 2.32
CA LEU A 147 -3.01 1.93 2.89
C LEU A 147 -3.44 2.73 4.13
N ALA A 148 -4.65 3.31 4.15
CA ALA A 148 -5.18 4.02 5.31
C ALA A 148 -5.37 3.08 6.51
N ILE A 149 -5.97 1.90 6.31
CA ILE A 149 -6.10 0.87 7.37
C ILE A 149 -4.72 0.47 7.91
N LEU A 150 -3.76 0.22 7.01
CA LEU A 150 -2.40 -0.15 7.40
C LEU A 150 -1.68 1.00 8.14
N ALA A 151 -1.91 2.27 7.78
CA ALA A 151 -1.31 3.42 8.45
C ALA A 151 -1.82 3.59 9.90
N GLN A 152 -3.00 3.07 10.22
CA GLN A 152 -3.51 3.05 11.59
C GLN A 152 -2.76 2.02 12.47
N LYS A 153 -2.08 1.03 11.88
CA LYS A 153 -1.32 0.00 12.59
C LYS A 153 0.10 0.48 12.89
N GLU A 154 0.43 0.63 14.18
CA GLU A 154 1.71 1.17 14.64
C GLU A 154 2.92 0.40 14.08
N SER A 155 2.83 -0.93 14.02
CA SER A 155 3.88 -1.81 13.47
C SER A 155 4.12 -1.63 11.97
N VAL A 156 3.17 -1.05 11.23
CA VAL A 156 3.22 -0.91 9.77
C VAL A 156 3.59 0.52 9.33
N ARG A 157 3.34 1.55 10.14
CA ARG A 157 3.66 2.95 9.78
C ARG A 157 5.11 3.16 9.29
N PRO A 158 6.16 2.63 9.94
CA PRO A 158 7.54 2.79 9.43
C PRO A 158 7.76 2.10 8.08
N VAL A 159 7.02 1.03 7.80
CA VAL A 159 7.09 0.28 6.54
C VAL A 159 6.57 1.14 5.38
N ILE A 160 5.50 1.89 5.59
CA ILE A 160 4.92 2.81 4.59
C ILE A 160 5.96 3.85 4.14
N ILE A 161 6.73 4.42 5.08
CA ILE A 161 7.80 5.38 4.76
C ILE A 161 8.98 4.69 4.09
N THR A 162 9.49 3.60 4.67
CA THR A 162 10.71 2.93 4.17
C THR A 162 10.51 2.29 2.79
N LYS A 163 9.26 1.96 2.40
CA LYS A 163 8.90 1.52 1.05
C LYS A 163 8.55 2.67 0.08
N TRP A 164 8.81 3.91 0.48
CA TRP A 164 8.62 5.12 -0.33
C TRP A 164 7.18 5.32 -0.81
N ALA A 165 6.19 5.13 0.06
CA ALA A 165 4.79 5.38 -0.28
C ALA A 165 4.50 6.87 -0.51
N LEU A 166 5.19 7.77 0.20
CA LEU A 166 4.88 9.21 0.23
C LEU A 166 4.78 9.84 -1.17
N PRO A 167 5.76 9.73 -2.08
CA PRO A 167 5.65 10.34 -3.40
C PRO A 167 4.45 9.83 -4.21
N ALA A 168 4.10 8.55 -4.06
CA ALA A 168 2.94 7.99 -4.75
C ALA A 168 1.62 8.56 -4.21
N ILE A 169 1.50 8.66 -2.89
CA ILE A 169 0.31 9.21 -2.23
C ILE A 169 0.14 10.69 -2.55
N LEU A 170 1.23 11.48 -2.48
CA LEU A 170 1.18 12.92 -2.80
C LEU A 170 0.82 13.16 -4.27
N SER A 171 1.36 12.35 -5.18
CA SER A 171 1.00 12.39 -6.62
C SER A 171 -0.48 12.09 -6.86
N LEU A 172 -1.04 11.09 -6.16
CA LEU A 172 -2.47 10.78 -6.23
C LEU A 172 -3.32 11.95 -5.73
N ILE A 173 -2.97 12.55 -4.59
CA ILE A 173 -3.69 13.72 -4.06
C ILE A 173 -3.72 14.84 -5.11
N ARG A 174 -2.56 15.23 -5.67
CA ARG A 174 -2.48 16.29 -6.70
C ARG A 174 -3.35 15.96 -7.91
N THR A 175 -3.32 14.71 -8.37
CA THR A 175 -4.11 14.24 -9.52
C THR A 175 -5.61 14.40 -9.25
N TYR A 176 -6.09 13.94 -8.09
CA TYR A 176 -7.52 13.95 -7.77
C TYR A 176 -8.04 15.32 -7.34
N GLU A 177 -7.19 16.16 -6.76
CA GLU A 177 -7.48 17.59 -6.51
C GLU A 177 -7.69 18.33 -7.84
N GLN A 178 -6.81 18.13 -8.83
CA GLN A 178 -6.97 18.71 -10.16
C GLN A 178 -8.26 18.23 -10.83
N MET A 179 -8.53 16.92 -10.81
CA MET A 179 -9.76 16.36 -11.38
C MET A 179 -11.02 16.91 -10.70
N ASN A 180 -10.98 17.16 -9.40
CA ASN A 180 -12.08 17.78 -8.66
C ASN A 180 -12.32 19.23 -9.12
N ASN A 181 -11.24 20.02 -9.29
CA ASN A 181 -11.34 21.41 -9.70
C ASN A 181 -11.82 21.59 -11.15
N GLU A 182 -11.40 20.71 -12.07
CA GLU A 182 -11.83 20.76 -13.47
C GLU A 182 -13.36 20.59 -13.59
N LYS A 183 -13.96 19.69 -12.80
CA LYS A 183 -15.41 19.44 -12.79
C LYS A 183 -16.23 20.66 -12.35
N GLU A 184 -15.70 21.52 -11.47
CA GLU A 184 -16.38 22.74 -11.02
C GLU A 184 -16.41 23.84 -12.10
N THR A 185 -15.41 23.86 -12.99
CA THR A 185 -15.31 24.90 -14.03
C THR A 185 -16.15 24.62 -15.28
N THR A 186 -16.57 23.37 -15.50
CA THR A 186 -17.44 22.99 -16.63
C THR A 186 -18.92 23.11 -16.29
N PRO A 187 -19.71 23.99 -16.95
CA PRO A 187 -21.16 24.05 -16.72
C PRO A 187 -21.82 22.76 -17.21
N SER A 188 -22.51 22.06 -16.32
CA SER A 188 -23.25 20.84 -16.66
C SER A 188 -24.49 21.17 -17.51
N PHE A 189 -24.38 21.05 -18.84
CA PHE A 189 -25.55 20.93 -19.73
C PHE A 189 -26.02 19.47 -19.71
N ASP A 190 -27.09 19.21 -18.96
CA ASP A 190 -27.98 18.02 -18.91
C ASP A 190 -27.45 16.58 -19.15
N SER A 191 -27.90 15.67 -18.26
CA SER A 191 -28.08 14.20 -18.45
C SER A 191 -26.91 13.21 -18.23
N ARG A 192 -26.05 13.39 -17.21
CA ARG A 192 -25.14 12.33 -16.69
C ARG A 192 -25.30 12.06 -15.19
N SER A 193 -26.44 11.49 -14.78
CA SER A 193 -26.88 11.62 -13.38
C SER A 193 -26.43 10.57 -12.37
N SER A 194 -25.78 9.45 -12.76
CA SER A 194 -25.41 8.39 -11.80
C SER A 194 -23.93 8.01 -11.81
N GLN A 195 -23.35 7.83 -12.99
CA GLN A 195 -21.96 7.39 -13.13
C GLN A 195 -20.96 8.49 -12.74
N GLU A 196 -21.27 9.75 -13.06
CA GLU A 196 -20.47 10.93 -12.71
C GLU A 196 -20.50 11.24 -11.20
N SER A 197 -21.66 11.02 -10.56
CA SER A 197 -21.82 11.12 -9.10
C SER A 197 -20.99 10.05 -8.37
N SER A 198 -21.00 8.81 -8.85
CA SER A 198 -20.18 7.72 -8.29
C SER A 198 -18.67 7.99 -8.41
N GLU A 199 -18.22 8.48 -9.56
CA GLU A 199 -16.80 8.85 -9.75
C GLU A 199 -16.40 10.04 -8.88
N ASN A 200 -17.28 11.02 -8.68
CA ASN A 200 -17.01 12.14 -7.78
C ASN A 200 -16.85 11.70 -6.32
N MET A 201 -17.71 10.78 -5.88
CA MET A 201 -17.59 10.18 -4.54
C MET A 201 -16.25 9.46 -4.38
N LEU A 202 -15.86 8.63 -5.37
CA LEU A 202 -14.57 7.93 -5.31
C LEU A 202 -13.37 8.87 -5.30
N THR A 203 -13.42 9.98 -6.05
CA THR A 203 -12.37 11.02 -6.02
C THR A 203 -12.16 11.54 -4.60
N LEU A 204 -13.23 11.91 -3.91
CA LEU A 204 -13.14 12.45 -2.55
C LEU A 204 -12.72 11.37 -1.54
N GLU A 205 -13.21 10.14 -1.66
CA GLU A 205 -12.77 9.03 -0.80
C GLU A 205 -11.27 8.73 -0.96
N ILE A 206 -10.72 8.81 -2.17
CA ILE A 206 -9.27 8.67 -2.41
C ILE A 206 -8.50 9.78 -1.68
N MET A 207 -8.97 11.03 -1.76
CA MET A 207 -8.35 12.17 -1.08
C MET A 207 -8.43 12.01 0.44
N VAL A 208 -9.57 11.59 0.99
CA VAL A 208 -9.76 11.28 2.42
C VAL A 208 -8.76 10.23 2.87
N ASN A 209 -8.74 9.07 2.21
CA ASN A 209 -7.87 7.95 2.58
C ASN A 209 -6.39 8.35 2.51
N SER A 210 -6.00 9.07 1.47
CA SER A 210 -4.62 9.56 1.31
C SER A 210 -4.24 10.57 2.40
N THR A 211 -5.16 11.47 2.76
CA THR A 211 -4.95 12.45 3.84
C THR A 211 -4.86 11.76 5.21
N ASP A 212 -5.65 10.71 5.44
CA ASP A 212 -5.59 9.90 6.67
C ASP A 212 -4.24 9.22 6.83
N VAL A 213 -3.67 8.67 5.74
CA VAL A 213 -2.30 8.15 5.77
C VAL A 213 -1.30 9.24 6.19
N LEU A 214 -1.35 10.42 5.56
CA LEU A 214 -0.45 11.53 5.93
C LEU A 214 -0.64 11.96 7.40
N TYR A 215 -1.87 11.97 7.89
CA TYR A 215 -2.19 12.28 9.28
C TYR A 215 -1.61 11.25 10.24
N GLU A 216 -1.81 9.94 10.01
CA GLU A 216 -1.28 8.91 10.90
C GLU A 216 0.25 8.88 10.93
N LEU A 217 0.92 9.12 9.79
CA LEU A 217 2.38 9.27 9.76
C LEU A 217 2.85 10.53 10.50
N SER A 218 2.14 11.65 10.36
CA SER A 218 2.43 12.91 11.06
C SER A 218 2.22 12.79 12.58
N LYS A 219 1.11 12.18 12.99
CA LYS A 219 0.77 11.90 14.39
C LYS A 219 1.81 10.99 15.05
N ALA A 220 2.32 10.01 14.31
CA ALA A 220 3.38 9.11 14.79
C ALA A 220 4.77 9.75 14.85
N ARG A 221 4.95 10.97 14.32
CA ARG A 221 6.23 11.71 14.37
C ARG A 221 7.40 11.01 13.69
N ILE A 222 7.10 10.32 12.60
CA ILE A 222 8.08 9.53 11.82
C ILE A 222 8.44 10.17 10.48
N LEU A 223 7.81 11.30 10.13
CA LEU A 223 8.17 12.08 8.95
C LEU A 223 9.44 12.89 9.24
N SER A 224 10.43 12.78 8.36
CA SER A 224 11.65 13.59 8.43
C SER A 224 11.41 15.01 7.90
N LYS A 225 12.36 15.92 8.17
CA LYS A 225 12.32 17.27 7.56
C LYS A 225 12.30 17.21 6.03
N LYS A 226 12.99 16.23 5.43
CA LYS A 226 12.99 15.98 4.00
C LYS A 226 11.59 15.61 3.52
N ASP A 227 10.92 14.68 4.20
CA ASP A 227 9.56 14.28 3.85
C ASP A 227 8.57 15.45 3.96
N ILE A 228 8.70 16.25 5.04
CA ILE A 228 7.80 17.37 5.31
C ILE A 228 7.94 18.48 4.27
N ILE A 229 9.18 18.86 3.94
CA ILE A 229 9.47 20.05 3.13
C ILE A 229 9.80 19.68 1.68
N GLU A 230 10.79 18.81 1.45
CA GLU A 230 11.31 18.54 0.11
C GLU A 230 10.37 17.65 -0.70
N GLU A 231 9.78 16.61 -0.09
CA GLU A 231 8.79 15.77 -0.76
C GLU A 231 7.41 16.47 -0.85
N GLY A 232 7.20 17.57 -0.12
CA GLY A 232 6.02 18.43 -0.25
C GLY A 232 4.81 18.01 0.59
N VAL A 233 4.99 17.23 1.67
CA VAL A 233 3.86 16.85 2.55
C VAL A 233 3.18 18.09 3.15
N LEU A 234 3.94 19.07 3.66
CA LEU A 234 3.35 20.27 4.25
C LEU A 234 2.58 21.12 3.23
N GLU A 235 3.12 21.28 2.02
CA GLU A 235 2.48 22.00 0.92
C GLU A 235 1.10 21.38 0.60
N ILE A 236 1.05 20.06 0.46
CA ILE A 236 -0.17 19.33 0.15
C ILE A 236 -1.19 19.43 1.27
N LEU A 237 -0.77 19.28 2.53
CA LEU A 237 -1.68 19.42 3.66
C LEU A 237 -2.27 20.84 3.75
N LEU A 238 -1.49 21.89 3.43
CA LEU A 238 -1.99 23.26 3.39
C LEU A 238 -3.03 23.46 2.27
N SER A 239 -2.79 22.89 1.08
CA SER A 239 -3.77 22.91 -0.02
C SER A 239 -5.08 22.23 0.38
N LEU A 240 -4.99 21.02 0.93
CA LEU A 240 -6.15 20.24 1.39
C LEU A 240 -6.91 20.89 2.54
N ALA A 241 -6.24 21.63 3.42
CA ALA A 241 -6.91 22.38 4.48
C ALA A 241 -7.72 23.57 3.93
N ALA A 242 -7.33 24.09 2.76
CA ALA A 242 -7.97 25.21 2.08
C ALA A 242 -8.95 24.79 0.97
N ILE A 243 -9.10 23.49 0.70
CA ILE A 243 -9.98 22.98 -0.35
C ILE A 243 -11.41 23.53 -0.19
N ASP A 244 -12.03 23.96 -1.28
CA ASP A 244 -13.44 24.34 -1.33
C ASP A 244 -14.17 23.44 -2.32
N ASN A 245 -15.35 22.94 -1.94
CA ASN A 245 -16.22 22.16 -2.82
C ASN A 245 -17.65 22.23 -2.28
N LYS A 246 -18.57 22.64 -3.15
CA LYS A 246 -19.97 22.97 -2.81
C LYS A 246 -20.91 21.76 -2.82
N GLY A 247 -20.50 20.63 -3.39
CA GLY A 247 -21.37 19.46 -3.60
C GLY A 247 -21.36 18.46 -2.44
N GLU A 248 -20.17 18.11 -1.92
CA GLU A 248 -19.97 16.98 -0.98
C GLU A 248 -19.36 17.44 0.34
N ILE A 249 -20.09 18.29 1.06
CA ILE A 249 -19.62 19.05 2.23
C ILE A 249 -19.01 18.15 3.32
N GLU A 250 -19.59 16.97 3.58
CA GLU A 250 -19.12 16.07 4.64
C GLU A 250 -17.70 15.55 4.39
N ARG A 251 -17.44 15.02 3.18
CA ARG A 251 -16.13 14.48 2.81
C ARG A 251 -15.07 15.55 2.73
N VAL A 252 -15.43 16.71 2.20
CA VAL A 252 -14.56 17.89 2.12
C VAL A 252 -14.18 18.37 3.53
N ASN A 253 -15.14 18.42 4.46
CA ASN A 253 -14.85 18.74 5.86
C ASN A 253 -13.95 17.71 6.53
N MET A 254 -14.09 16.43 6.21
CA MET A 254 -13.20 15.39 6.71
C MET A 254 -11.76 15.58 6.21
N ILE A 255 -11.58 15.87 4.92
CA ILE A 255 -10.25 16.19 4.33
C ILE A 255 -9.62 17.37 5.08
N ARG A 256 -10.34 18.50 5.21
CA ARG A 256 -9.85 19.69 5.93
C ARG A 256 -9.45 19.36 7.37
N THR A 257 -10.28 18.58 8.05
CA THR A 257 -10.06 18.21 9.46
C THR A 257 -8.81 17.34 9.61
N LEU A 258 -8.65 16.32 8.77
CA LEU A 258 -7.46 15.46 8.79
C LEU A 258 -6.20 16.26 8.45
N ALA A 259 -6.26 17.13 7.44
CA ALA A 259 -5.15 17.98 7.05
C ALA A 259 -4.71 18.94 8.17
N ALA A 260 -5.67 19.63 8.81
CA ALA A 260 -5.40 20.52 9.94
C ALA A 260 -4.77 19.78 11.13
N LYS A 261 -5.25 18.56 11.45
CA LYS A 261 -4.67 17.72 12.50
C LYS A 261 -3.25 17.28 12.15
N ALA A 262 -2.98 16.92 10.90
CA ALA A 262 -1.65 16.55 10.42
C ALA A 262 -0.66 17.72 10.54
N ILE A 263 -1.06 18.92 10.10
CA ILE A 263 -0.25 20.16 10.23
C ILE A 263 0.07 20.45 11.70
N SER A 264 -0.93 20.31 12.58
CA SER A 264 -0.74 20.50 14.02
C SER A 264 0.25 19.50 14.60
N ALA A 265 0.18 18.22 14.17
CA ALA A 265 1.11 17.18 14.59
C ALA A 265 2.55 17.46 14.12
N ILE A 266 2.73 17.91 12.87
CA ILE A 266 4.04 18.31 12.32
C ILE A 266 4.61 19.51 13.11
N SER A 267 3.78 20.51 13.38
CA SER A 267 4.20 21.71 14.14
C SER A 267 4.68 21.34 15.55
N ALA A 268 4.03 20.36 16.18
CA ALA A 268 4.42 19.85 17.49
C ALA A 268 5.69 18.98 17.49
N GLN A 269 6.14 18.48 16.33
CA GLN A 269 7.41 17.73 16.20
C GLN A 269 8.64 18.64 16.22
N THR A 270 8.47 19.90 15.83
CA THR A 270 9.55 20.86 15.73
C THR A 270 9.51 21.74 16.97
N PRO A 271 10.41 21.59 17.96
CA PRO A 271 10.55 22.64 18.96
C PRO A 271 10.97 23.89 18.20
N LEU A 272 10.25 24.99 18.39
CA LEU A 272 10.72 26.33 18.06
C LEU A 272 12.19 26.45 18.50
N GLN A 273 13.11 26.49 17.55
CA GLN A 273 14.45 27.01 17.78
C GLN A 273 14.30 28.49 18.12
N SER A 274 14.15 28.76 19.41
CA SER A 274 14.43 30.05 20.03
C SER A 274 15.95 30.29 20.06
N SER A 275 16.58 30.34 18.88
CA SER A 275 18.02 30.60 18.77
C SER A 275 18.46 31.23 17.43
N ILE A 276 17.57 31.91 16.69
CA ILE A 276 17.96 32.73 15.51
C ILE A 276 17.51 34.20 15.67
N ILE A 277 17.25 34.65 16.91
CA ILE A 277 17.29 36.06 17.27
C ILE A 277 18.11 36.16 18.55
N GLY A 278 19.42 36.29 18.36
CA GLY A 278 20.44 36.53 19.37
C GLY A 278 21.62 37.16 18.67
#